data_AF-A0A553WJZ3-F1
#
_entry.id   AF-A0A553WJZ3-F1
#
_cell.length_a   1.000
_cell.length_b   1.000
_cell.length_c   1.000
_cell.angle_alpha   90.00
_cell.angle_beta   90.00
_cell.angle_gamma   90.00
#
_symmetry.space_group_name_H-M   'P 1'
#
loop_
_entity.id
_entity.type
_entity.pdbx_description
1 polymer ?
#
loop_
_entity_poly.entity_id
_entity_poly.type
_entity_poly.pdbx_seq_one_letter_code
_entity_poly.pdbx_strand_id
1 'polypeptide(L)'
;MAYEYLDHPDFGGRVHFRRAASDDDPADYVGPETLAERGIVWAYLDATKVNEYEALNSLGRQLRTDNPPYEPHPPTGILGWYRFMDDLETLSQRESGMVIVVNNAANLFTDPRSWVFELITVWVLQLPGWQKRNHPCHLIFQMEQDPSVEAIYSRNA
;
A
#
# COMPACT_ATOMS: atom_id res chain seq x y z
N MET A 1 9.89 -10.24 22.23
CA MET A 1 9.60 -11.55 21.62
C MET A 1 9.00 -11.29 20.25
N ALA A 2 9.61 -11.90 19.23
CA ALA A 2 9.14 -12.08 17.85
C ALA A 2 8.90 -10.82 17.00
N TYR A 3 9.99 -10.29 16.43
CA TYR A 3 9.97 -9.60 15.15
C TYR A 3 9.92 -10.67 14.04
N GLU A 4 8.72 -11.13 13.74
CA GLU A 4 8.40 -11.86 12.51
C GLU A 4 7.35 -10.94 11.84
N TYR A 5 7.51 -10.45 10.61
CA TYR A 5 6.99 -11.09 9.40
C TYR A 5 7.18 -10.15 8.19
N LEU A 6 8.42 -9.69 7.96
CA LEU A 6 8.82 -9.10 6.65
C LEU A 6 9.96 -9.89 5.98
N ASP A 7 10.55 -10.87 6.66
CA ASP A 7 11.65 -11.71 6.14
C ASP A 7 11.25 -12.56 4.93
N HIS A 8 9.95 -12.80 4.76
CA HIS A 8 9.41 -13.48 3.60
C HIS A 8 8.14 -12.75 3.14
N PRO A 9 7.89 -12.64 1.82
CA PRO A 9 6.55 -12.40 1.32
C PRO A 9 5.74 -13.62 1.73
N ASP A 10 5.25 -13.59 2.97
CA ASP A 10 4.33 -14.57 3.50
C ASP A 10 3.17 -14.67 2.51
N PHE A 11 2.85 -15.89 2.12
CA PHE A 11 1.71 -16.11 1.26
C PHE A 11 0.44 -15.59 1.97
N GLY A 12 -0.26 -14.67 1.31
CA GLY A 12 -1.52 -14.11 1.79
C GLY A 12 -1.53 -12.61 2.03
N GLY A 13 -2.74 -12.10 2.25
CA GLY A 13 -3.01 -10.68 2.41
C GLY A 13 -2.93 -10.21 3.87
N ARG A 14 -2.19 -9.12 4.15
CA ARG A 14 -2.10 -8.50 5.49
C ARG A 14 -2.12 -6.96 5.44
N VAL A 15 -2.56 -6.34 6.53
CA VAL A 15 -2.40 -4.92 6.83
C VAL A 15 -1.45 -4.80 8.03
N HIS A 16 -0.39 -4.02 7.88
CA HIS A 16 0.68 -3.87 8.87
C HIS A 16 0.73 -2.44 9.40
N PHE A 17 0.97 -2.30 10.69
CA PHE A 17 1.21 -1.01 11.35
C PHE A 17 2.58 -1.08 12.02
N ARG A 18 3.55 -0.36 11.45
CA ARG A 18 4.94 -0.38 11.89
C ARG A 18 5.28 0.92 12.60
N ARG A 19 6.01 0.83 13.70
CA ARG A 19 6.70 1.98 14.29
C ARG A 19 8.16 1.96 13.93
N ALA A 20 8.77 3.13 13.76
CA ALA A 20 10.22 3.21 13.65
C ALA A 20 10.86 2.77 14.97
N ALA A 21 11.58 1.66 14.96
CA ALA A 21 12.40 1.24 16.10
C ALA A 21 13.82 1.81 15.96
N SER A 22 14.50 2.06 17.08
CA SER A 22 15.86 2.63 17.09
C SER A 22 16.92 1.70 16.50
N ASP A 23 16.58 0.43 16.32
CA ASP A 23 17.40 -0.67 15.82
C ASP A 23 16.91 -1.21 14.46
N ASP A 24 15.99 -0.52 13.80
CA ASP A 24 15.56 -0.89 12.45
C ASP A 24 16.72 -0.73 11.45
N ASP A 25 17.20 -1.84 10.87
CA ASP A 25 18.19 -1.82 9.81
C ASP A 25 17.50 -1.61 8.45
N PRO A 26 17.84 -0.54 7.70
CA PRO A 26 17.37 -0.34 6.33
C PRO A 26 17.61 -1.52 5.38
N ALA A 27 18.62 -2.34 5.65
CA ALA A 27 18.93 -3.53 4.86
C ALA A 27 17.87 -4.64 4.98
N ASP A 28 17.07 -4.64 6.05
CA ASP A 28 16.04 -5.66 6.31
C ASP A 28 14.74 -5.38 5.56
N TYR A 29 14.62 -4.21 4.92
CA TYR A 29 13.46 -3.89 4.08
C TYR A 29 13.55 -4.61 2.73
N VAL A 30 12.45 -5.25 2.33
CA VAL A 30 12.31 -5.78 0.96
C VAL A 30 12.16 -4.62 -0.02
N GLY A 31 13.27 -4.13 -0.55
CA GLY A 31 13.30 -2.97 -1.43
C GLY A 31 12.70 -3.23 -2.83
N PRO A 32 12.48 -2.16 -3.62
CA PRO A 32 11.93 -2.21 -4.97
C PRO A 32 12.61 -3.20 -5.93
N GLU A 33 13.93 -3.36 -5.85
CA GLU A 33 14.68 -4.29 -6.70
C GLU A 33 14.24 -5.74 -6.44
N THR A 34 14.19 -6.15 -5.18
CA THR A 34 13.72 -7.49 -4.76
C THR A 34 12.25 -7.72 -5.11
N LEU A 35 11.40 -6.69 -4.99
CA LEU A 35 9.99 -6.79 -5.39
C LEU A 35 9.85 -6.98 -6.90
N ALA A 36 10.61 -6.21 -7.70
CA ALA A 36 10.63 -6.32 -9.15
C ALA A 36 11.13 -7.68 -9.64
N GLU A 37 12.22 -8.21 -9.05
CA GLU A 37 12.75 -9.54 -9.36
C GLU A 37 11.71 -10.65 -9.13
N ARG A 38 10.80 -10.45 -8.17
CA ARG A 38 9.71 -11.39 -7.84
C ARG A 38 8.42 -11.11 -8.61
N GLY A 39 8.41 -10.12 -9.50
CA GLY A 39 7.20 -9.73 -10.23
C GLY A 39 6.08 -9.20 -9.32
N ILE A 40 6.46 -8.65 -8.16
CA ILE A 40 5.54 -8.03 -7.21
C ILE A 40 5.46 -6.56 -7.57
N VAL A 41 4.25 -6.04 -7.81
CA VAL A 41 4.05 -4.60 -8.02
C VAL A 41 3.99 -3.89 -6.68
N TRP A 42 4.43 -2.63 -6.64
CA TRP A 42 4.38 -1.85 -5.42
C TRP A 42 3.96 -0.40 -5.64
N ALA A 43 3.53 0.23 -4.56
CA ALA A 43 3.31 1.67 -4.49
C ALA A 43 3.81 2.23 -3.17
N TYR A 44 4.26 3.49 -3.21
CA TYR A 44 4.73 4.27 -2.08
C TYR A 44 3.99 5.60 -2.01
N LEU A 45 3.54 5.95 -0.80
CA LEU A 45 2.98 7.26 -0.47
C LEU A 45 3.68 7.83 0.76
N ASP A 46 3.95 9.13 0.74
CA ASP A 46 4.22 9.90 1.94
C ASP A 46 2.93 10.62 2.34
N ALA A 47 2.33 10.20 3.45
CA ALA A 47 1.05 10.71 3.92
C ALA A 47 1.04 12.22 4.19
N THR A 48 2.19 12.86 4.39
CA THR A 48 2.28 14.31 4.61
C THR A 48 2.33 15.12 3.32
N LYS A 49 2.54 14.47 2.18
CA LYS A 49 2.73 15.12 0.88
C LYS A 49 1.54 14.95 -0.05
N VAL A 50 0.49 14.23 0.36
CA VAL A 50 -0.66 13.92 -0.48
C VAL A 50 -1.98 14.15 0.25
N ASN A 51 -2.94 14.75 -0.44
CA ASN A 51 -4.36 14.66 -0.07
C ASN A 51 -5.00 13.38 -0.65
N GLU A 52 -6.29 13.16 -0.38
CA GLU A 52 -7.02 11.97 -0.88
C GLU A 52 -6.93 11.81 -2.40
N TYR A 53 -7.17 12.88 -3.16
CA TYR A 53 -7.12 12.86 -4.62
C TYR A 53 -5.75 12.41 -5.13
N GLU A 54 -4.70 13.02 -4.57
CA GLU A 54 -3.32 12.75 -4.94
C GLU A 54 -2.92 11.33 -4.54
N ALA A 55 -3.30 10.87 -3.34
CA ALA A 55 -3.05 9.52 -2.87
C ALA A 55 -3.67 8.49 -3.82
N LEU A 56 -4.98 8.58 -4.06
CA LEU A 56 -5.72 7.61 -4.87
C LEU A 56 -5.18 7.54 -6.31
N ASN A 57 -4.90 8.68 -6.93
CA ASN A 57 -4.39 8.73 -8.30
C ASN A 57 -2.89 8.42 -8.41
N SER A 58 -2.12 8.63 -7.34
CA SER A 58 -0.74 8.17 -7.26
C SER A 58 -0.70 6.65 -7.19
N LEU A 59 -1.51 6.03 -6.32
CA LEU A 59 -1.63 4.57 -6.23
C LEU A 59 -2.00 3.95 -7.58
N GLY A 60 -3.02 4.48 -8.27
CA GLY A 60 -3.40 3.98 -9.59
C GLY A 60 -2.26 3.97 -10.60
N ARG A 61 -1.51 5.08 -10.68
CA ARG A 61 -0.37 5.19 -11.60
C ARG A 61 0.76 4.24 -11.24
N GLN A 62 1.13 4.16 -9.96
CA GLN A 62 2.24 3.30 -9.49
C GLN A 62 1.92 1.82 -9.67
N LEU A 63 0.69 1.42 -9.35
CA LEU A 63 0.19 0.04 -9.54
C LEU A 63 -0.21 -0.26 -10.98
N ARG A 64 -0.11 0.72 -11.89
CA ARG A 64 -0.48 0.63 -13.32
C ARG A 64 -1.89 0.10 -13.53
N THR A 65 -2.83 0.55 -12.71
CA THR A 65 -4.23 0.16 -12.81
C THR A 65 -4.84 0.62 -14.13
N ASP A 66 -5.97 0.03 -14.50
CA ASP A 66 -6.50 0.16 -15.86
C ASP A 66 -7.25 1.47 -16.10
N ASN A 67 -7.82 2.08 -15.05
CA ASN A 67 -8.77 3.19 -15.19
C ASN A 67 -8.45 4.50 -14.43
N PRO A 68 -7.19 4.93 -14.18
CA PRO A 68 -6.94 6.27 -13.66
C PRO A 68 -7.31 7.36 -14.71
N PRO A 69 -7.75 8.57 -14.29
CA PRO A 69 -7.83 9.04 -12.92
C PRO A 69 -9.11 8.62 -12.18
N TYR A 70 -8.99 8.49 -10.87
CA TYR A 70 -10.11 8.26 -9.96
C TYR A 70 -10.56 9.56 -9.33
N GLU A 71 -11.88 9.73 -9.22
CA GLU A 71 -12.46 10.86 -8.51
C GLU A 71 -12.47 10.54 -7.00
N PRO A 72 -11.83 11.38 -6.17
CA PRO A 72 -11.93 11.21 -4.72
C PRO A 72 -13.38 11.50 -4.32
N HIS A 73 -13.76 11.26 -3.07
CA HIS A 73 -15.12 11.58 -2.63
C HIS A 73 -15.65 12.93 -3.17
N PRO A 74 -16.76 12.96 -3.93
CA PRO A 74 -17.57 14.15 -4.06
C PRO A 74 -18.55 14.21 -2.86
N PRO A 75 -19.19 15.36 -2.58
CA PRO A 75 -20.30 15.45 -1.63
C PRO A 75 -21.51 14.53 -1.96
N THR A 76 -21.46 13.72 -3.05
CA THR A 76 -22.53 12.83 -3.50
C THR A 76 -22.11 11.36 -3.76
N GLY A 77 -20.90 10.88 -3.42
CA GLY A 77 -20.62 9.42 -3.51
C GLY A 77 -19.17 8.93 -3.33
N ILE A 78 -18.98 7.61 -3.44
CA ILE A 78 -17.71 6.87 -3.20
C ILE A 78 -17.17 6.28 -4.53
N LEU A 79 -17.47 6.90 -5.68
CA LEU A 79 -17.32 6.26 -7.00
C LEU A 79 -15.86 5.94 -7.37
N GLY A 80 -14.88 6.79 -7.02
CA GLY A 80 -13.48 6.53 -7.37
C GLY A 80 -12.84 5.40 -6.58
N TRP A 81 -13.17 5.24 -5.29
CA TRP A 81 -12.69 4.10 -4.51
C TRP A 81 -13.27 2.77 -5.00
N TYR A 82 -14.52 2.74 -5.46
CA TYR A 82 -15.08 1.53 -6.07
C TYR A 82 -14.38 1.18 -7.39
N ARG A 83 -14.11 2.17 -8.25
CA ARG A 83 -13.32 1.93 -9.47
C ARG A 83 -11.91 1.45 -9.17
N PHE A 84 -11.26 2.05 -8.17
CA PHE A 84 -9.95 1.58 -7.72
C PHE A 84 -10.02 0.15 -7.19
N MET A 85 -11.07 -0.20 -6.42
CA MET A 85 -11.31 -1.55 -5.94
C MET A 85 -11.46 -2.57 -7.07
N ASP A 86 -12.23 -2.25 -8.12
CA ASP A 86 -12.39 -3.10 -9.30
C ASP A 86 -11.05 -3.30 -10.05
N ASP A 87 -10.24 -2.23 -10.15
CA ASP A 87 -8.91 -2.31 -10.76
C ASP A 87 -7.95 -3.16 -9.92
N LEU A 88 -8.04 -3.13 -8.59
CA LEU A 88 -7.27 -4.01 -7.71
C LEU A 88 -7.69 -5.49 -7.86
N GLU A 89 -8.97 -5.77 -8.12
CA GLU A 89 -9.45 -7.12 -8.42
C GLU A 89 -8.87 -7.61 -9.76
N THR A 90 -8.68 -6.73 -10.73
CA THR A 90 -8.05 -7.05 -12.02
C THR A 90 -6.53 -7.23 -11.85
N LEU A 91 -5.89 -6.42 -11.02
CA LEU A 91 -4.47 -6.52 -10.65
C LEU A 91 -4.15 -7.87 -10.00
N SER A 92 -4.88 -8.19 -8.94
CA SER A 92 -5.59 -9.45 -8.77
C SER A 92 -5.19 -10.65 -9.62
N GLN A 93 -5.63 -10.56 -10.87
CA GLN A 93 -5.66 -11.62 -11.87
C GLN A 93 -4.35 -11.71 -12.65
N ARG A 94 -3.57 -10.63 -12.72
CA ARG A 94 -2.39 -10.53 -13.60
C ARG A 94 -1.05 -10.49 -12.88
N GLU A 95 -0.97 -9.92 -11.67
CA GLU A 95 0.31 -9.74 -10.98
C GLU A 95 0.64 -10.90 -10.03
N SER A 96 1.93 -11.08 -9.73
CA SER A 96 2.41 -12.12 -8.82
C SER A 96 2.39 -11.70 -7.35
N GLY A 97 2.02 -10.44 -7.07
CA GLY A 97 1.85 -9.90 -5.73
C GLY A 97 1.72 -8.39 -5.75
N MET A 98 1.31 -7.80 -4.62
CA MET A 98 1.17 -6.36 -4.47
C MET A 98 1.64 -5.88 -3.09
N VAL A 99 2.37 -4.75 -3.04
CA VAL A 99 2.75 -4.09 -1.79
C VAL A 99 2.45 -2.59 -1.85
N ILE A 100 1.70 -2.06 -0.89
CA ILE A 100 1.55 -0.60 -0.72
C ILE A 100 2.24 -0.21 0.58
N VAL A 101 3.11 0.81 0.51
CA VAL A 101 3.76 1.41 1.68
C VAL A 101 3.27 2.85 1.83
N VAL A 102 2.68 3.16 2.99
CA VAL A 102 2.27 4.51 3.37
C VAL A 102 3.16 4.96 4.53
N ASN A 103 4.06 5.91 4.26
CA ASN A 103 4.97 6.49 5.24
C ASN A 103 4.32 7.65 5.98
N ASN A 104 4.77 7.90 7.21
CA ASN A 104 4.29 8.95 8.10
C ASN A 104 2.76 8.91 8.35
N ALA A 105 2.21 7.70 8.50
CA ALA A 105 0.78 7.47 8.48
C ALA A 105 0.04 7.87 9.76
N ALA A 106 0.72 8.12 10.88
CA ALA A 106 0.08 8.33 12.18
C ALA A 106 -1.00 9.41 12.17
N ASN A 107 -0.75 10.53 11.50
CA ASN A 107 -1.70 11.64 11.42
C ASN A 107 -2.98 11.27 10.68
N LEU A 108 -2.93 10.37 9.70
CA LEU A 108 -4.10 9.90 8.97
C LEU A 108 -5.09 9.18 9.89
N PHE A 109 -4.62 8.54 10.97
CA PHE A 109 -5.49 7.82 11.91
C PHE A 109 -6.08 8.71 13.00
N THR A 110 -5.69 10.00 13.07
CA THR A 110 -6.23 10.95 14.04
C THR A 110 -7.53 11.60 13.57
N ASP A 111 -7.78 11.63 12.25
CA ASP A 111 -9.00 12.13 11.65
C ASP A 111 -9.87 10.97 11.15
N PRO A 112 -11.06 10.71 11.74
CA PRO A 112 -11.95 9.64 11.30
C PRO A 112 -12.49 9.81 9.87
N ARG A 113 -12.29 10.98 9.24
CA ARG A 113 -12.65 11.26 7.84
C ARG A 113 -11.49 11.10 6.87
N SER A 114 -10.34 10.65 7.37
CA SER A 114 -9.17 10.42 6.54
C SER A 114 -9.40 9.28 5.55
N TRP A 115 -8.95 9.51 4.32
CA TRP A 115 -8.99 8.55 3.21
C TRP A 115 -8.31 7.20 3.50
N VAL A 116 -7.50 7.13 4.56
CA VAL A 116 -6.81 5.90 4.97
C VAL A 116 -7.78 4.77 5.32
N PHE A 117 -8.96 5.11 5.83
CA PHE A 117 -9.96 4.12 6.21
C PHE A 117 -10.63 3.49 5.00
N GLU A 118 -10.84 4.26 3.94
CA GLU A 118 -11.29 3.76 2.64
C GLU A 118 -10.22 2.89 2.00
N LEU A 119 -8.94 3.30 2.05
CA LEU A 119 -7.84 2.47 1.58
C LEU A 119 -7.81 1.12 2.29
N ILE A 120 -7.90 1.10 3.62
CA ILE A 120 -7.97 -0.16 4.41
C ILE A 120 -9.18 -0.98 4.00
N THR A 121 -10.35 -0.35 3.86
CA THR A 121 -11.60 -1.05 3.53
C THR A 121 -11.50 -1.72 2.16
N VAL A 122 -11.09 -0.96 1.14
CA VAL A 122 -10.85 -1.48 -0.22
C VAL A 122 -9.82 -2.60 -0.17
N TRP A 123 -8.73 -2.44 0.58
CA TRP A 123 -7.68 -3.44 0.69
C TRP A 123 -8.14 -4.75 1.34
N VAL A 124 -8.88 -4.69 2.45
CA VAL A 124 -9.38 -5.88 3.15
C VAL A 124 -10.28 -6.71 2.22
N LEU A 125 -11.07 -6.06 1.36
CA LEU A 125 -11.91 -6.74 0.38
C LEU A 125 -11.11 -7.52 -0.68
N GLN A 126 -9.87 -7.11 -0.96
CA GLN A 126 -9.00 -7.81 -1.92
C GLN A 126 -8.33 -9.06 -1.34
N LEU A 127 -8.11 -9.12 -0.02
CA LEU A 127 -7.27 -10.16 0.60
C LEU A 127 -7.69 -11.61 0.26
N PRO A 128 -8.98 -11.98 0.23
CA PRO A 128 -9.38 -13.34 -0.11
C PRO A 128 -8.91 -13.78 -1.51
N GLY A 129 -8.91 -12.87 -2.49
CA GLY A 129 -8.45 -13.14 -3.86
C GLY A 129 -6.96 -13.47 -3.91
N TRP A 130 -6.14 -12.62 -3.28
CA TRP A 130 -4.70 -12.81 -3.19
C TRP A 130 -4.32 -14.05 -2.36
N GLN A 131 -5.03 -14.30 -1.25
CA GLN A 131 -4.83 -15.48 -0.41
C GLN A 131 -5.13 -16.78 -1.16
N LYS A 132 -6.25 -16.84 -1.88
CA LYS A 132 -6.62 -18.02 -2.69
C LYS A 132 -5.57 -18.36 -3.73
N ARG A 133 -4.89 -17.34 -4.26
CA ARG A 133 -3.81 -17.49 -5.25
C ARG A 133 -2.44 -17.77 -4.66
N ASN A 134 -2.29 -17.73 -3.34
CA ASN A 134 -1.01 -17.87 -2.67
C ASN A 134 0.00 -16.82 -3.19
N HIS A 135 -0.43 -15.56 -3.27
CA HIS A 135 0.40 -14.42 -3.67
C HIS A 135 0.48 -13.39 -2.55
N PRO A 136 1.62 -12.68 -2.37
CA PRO A 136 1.76 -11.66 -1.35
C PRO A 136 0.91 -10.44 -1.66
N CYS A 137 0.25 -9.91 -0.62
CA CYS A 137 -0.58 -8.72 -0.71
C CYS A 137 -0.47 -7.94 0.61
N HIS A 138 0.43 -6.96 0.68
CA HIS A 138 0.69 -6.21 1.91
C HIS A 138 0.37 -4.72 1.81
N LEU A 139 -0.41 -4.20 2.75
CA LEU A 139 -0.57 -2.76 2.99
C LEU A 139 0.17 -2.42 4.27
N ILE A 140 1.19 -1.56 4.19
CA ILE A 140 2.09 -1.26 5.28
C ILE A 140 1.95 0.22 5.63
N PHE A 141 1.56 0.50 6.87
CA PHE A 141 1.57 1.83 7.45
C PHE A 141 2.80 2.00 8.33
N GLN A 142 3.76 2.76 7.84
CA GLN A 142 4.88 3.24 8.66
C GLN A 142 4.38 4.48 9.41
N MET A 143 4.19 4.34 10.73
CA MET A 143 3.42 5.30 11.54
C MET A 143 4.18 6.62 11.71
N GLU A 144 5.47 6.56 12.06
CA GLU A 144 6.35 7.73 12.15
C GLU A 144 7.19 7.89 10.87
N GLN A 145 7.67 9.11 10.63
CA GLN A 145 8.60 9.36 9.52
C GLN A 145 9.88 8.54 9.68
N ASP A 146 10.13 7.65 8.73
CA ASP A 146 11.41 6.96 8.57
C ASP A 146 12.07 7.40 7.25
N PRO A 147 13.20 8.14 7.30
CA PRO A 147 13.95 8.55 6.11
C PRO A 147 14.46 7.38 5.27
N SER A 148 14.68 6.21 5.88
CA SER A 148 15.15 5.01 5.21
C SER A 148 14.07 4.43 4.31
N VAL A 149 12.82 4.39 4.79
CA VAL A 149 11.65 3.98 4.00
C VAL A 149 11.48 4.91 2.79
N GLU A 150 11.57 6.22 2.99
CA GLU A 150 11.53 7.18 1.89
C GLU A 150 12.68 6.93 0.91
N ALA A 151 13.92 6.77 1.39
CA ALA A 151 15.09 6.57 0.54
C ALA A 151 15.02 5.27 -0.28
N ILE A 152 14.41 4.21 0.24
CA ILE A 152 14.28 2.91 -0.41
C ILE A 152 13.15 2.92 -1.44
N TYR A 153 11.94 3.34 -1.04
CA TYR A 153 10.75 3.15 -1.85
C TYR A 153 10.43 4.32 -2.79
N SER A 154 10.88 5.55 -2.50
CA SER A 154 10.59 6.70 -3.37
C SER A 154 11.37 6.72 -4.69
N ARG A 155 12.48 5.97 -4.80
CA ARG A 155 13.42 6.06 -5.93
C ARG A 155 12.86 5.52 -7.25
N ASN A 156 11.81 4.69 -7.19
CA ASN A 156 11.23 4.01 -8.35
C ASN A 156 9.68 3.94 -8.29
N ALA A 157 9.07 4.74 -7.41
CA ALA A 157 7.62 4.90 -7.29
C ALA A 157 7.08 5.90 -8.30
#